data_AF-A0A2J8Q8Z1-F1
#
_entry.id   AF-A0A2J8Q8Z1-F1
#
_cell.length_a   1.000
_cell.length_b   1.000
_cell.length_c   1.000
_cell.angle_alpha   90.00
_cell.angle_beta   90.00
_cell.angle_gamma   90.00
#
_symmetry.space_group_name_H-M   'P 1'
#
loop_
_entity.id
_entity.type
_entity.pdbx_description
1 polymer ?
#
loop_
_entity_poly.entity_id
_entity_poly.type
_entity_poly.pdbx_seq_one_letter_code
_entity_poly.pdbx_strand_id
1 'polypeptide(L)' 'MSPLKNGMIEDWECFRAILDHTYSKHVKSEPNLHPVLMSEAPWNTRAKREKLTELMFEQYNIPAFF' A
#
# COMPACT_ATOMS: atom_id res chain seq x y z
N MET A 1 8.81 -0.09 16.19
CA MET A 1 7.70 0.83 15.83
C MET A 1 6.89 0.12 14.75
N SER A 2 5.59 -0.09 14.96
CA SER A 2 4.73 -0.71 13.94
C SER A 2 4.17 0.39 13.05
N PRO A 3 4.21 0.27 11.71
CA PRO A 3 3.60 1.27 10.83
C PRO A 3 2.07 1.31 10.94
N LEU A 4 1.50 0.25 11.48
CA LEU A 4 0.06 0.10 11.71
C LEU A 4 -0.27 0.28 13.20
N LYS A 5 -1.35 1.02 13.49
CA LYS A 5 -1.99 1.11 14.80
C LYS A 5 -3.47 0.79 14.67
N ASN A 6 -3.97 -0.16 15.44
CA ASN A 6 -5.37 -0.62 15.39
C ASN A 6 -5.83 -0.95 13.94
N GLY A 7 -4.99 -1.61 13.15
CA GLY A 7 -5.27 -1.97 11.76
C GLY A 7 -5.20 -0.82 10.74
N MET A 8 -4.86 0.40 11.17
CA MET A 8 -4.78 1.59 10.32
C MET A 8 -3.32 1.97 10.08
N ILE A 9 -3.00 2.47 8.88
CA ILE A 9 -1.69 3.02 8.57
C ILE A 9 -1.53 4.36 9.27
N GLU A 10 -0.53 4.47 10.16
CA GLU A 10 -0.17 5.72 10.84
C GLU A 10 1.20 6.25 10.39
N ASP A 11 2.15 5.34 10.11
CA ASP A 11 3.45 5.70 9.55
C ASP A 11 3.52 5.23 8.09
N TRP A 12 3.34 6.20 7.18
CA TRP A 12 3.31 5.95 5.75
C TRP A 12 4.69 5.68 5.16
N GLU A 13 5.76 6.23 5.74
CA GLU A 13 7.11 5.98 5.25
C GLU A 13 7.54 4.56 5.58
N CYS A 14 7.29 4.11 6.81
CA CYS A 14 7.55 2.75 7.20
C CYS A 14 6.64 1.75 6.44
N PHE A 15 5.39 2.10 6.17
CA PHE A 15 4.52 1.28 5.31
C PHE A 15 5.05 1.17 3.87
N ARG A 16 5.54 2.26 3.26
CA ARG A 16 6.20 2.21 1.94
C ARG A 16 7.43 1.31 1.94
N ALA A 17 8.27 1.39 2.98
CA ALA A 17 9.43 0.50 3.10
C ALA A 17 9.04 -0.98 3.15
N ILE A 18 7.88 -1.32 3.75
CA ILE A 18 7.32 -2.68 3.70
C ILE A 18 6.90 -3.04 2.28
N LEU A 19 6.23 -2.16 1.55
CA LEU A 19 5.85 -2.40 0.15
C LEU A 19 7.08 -2.60 -0.74
N ASP A 20 8.11 -1.77 -0.61
CA ASP A 20 9.37 -1.88 -1.34
C ASP A 20 10.06 -3.23 -1.08
N HIS A 21 10.09 -3.64 0.20
CA HIS A 21 10.59 -4.95 0.57
C HIS A 21 9.75 -6.08 -0.04
N THR A 22 8.42 -5.93 -0.02
CA THR A 22 7.48 -6.93 -0.55
C THR A 22 7.67 -7.12 -2.06
N TYR A 23 7.73 -6.03 -2.83
CA TYR A 23 7.98 -6.10 -4.26
C TYR A 23 9.38 -6.67 -4.57
N SER A 24 10.42 -6.18 -3.90
CA SER A 24 11.80 -6.59 -4.21
C SER A 24 12.15 -8.01 -3.75
N LYS A 25 11.58 -8.51 -2.65
CA LYS A 25 11.96 -9.79 -2.06
C LYS A 25 10.94 -10.91 -2.25
N HIS A 26 9.66 -10.58 -2.31
CA HIS A 26 8.59 -11.57 -2.30
C HIS A 26 7.88 -11.68 -3.65
N VAL A 27 7.37 -10.56 -4.19
CA VAL A 27 6.68 -10.56 -5.50
C VAL A 27 7.68 -10.75 -6.63
N LYS A 28 8.85 -10.10 -6.56
CA LYS A 28 9.93 -10.15 -7.56
C LYS A 28 9.45 -9.84 -8.99
N SER A 29 8.49 -8.94 -9.10
CA SER A 29 7.97 -8.40 -10.36
C SER A 29 7.76 -6.90 -10.21
N GLU A 30 7.80 -6.19 -11.33
CA GLU A 30 7.55 -4.76 -11.38
C GLU A 30 6.06 -4.49 -11.05
N PRO A 31 5.76 -3.54 -10.14
CA PRO A 31 4.39 -3.27 -9.72
C PRO A 31 3.45 -2.85 -10.86
N ASN A 32 3.98 -2.13 -11.85
CA ASN A 32 3.22 -1.60 -12.98
C ASN A 32 2.70 -2.67 -13.96
N LEU A 33 3.12 -3.93 -13.80
CA LEU A 33 2.67 -5.06 -14.62
C LEU A 33 1.41 -5.75 -14.07
N HIS A 34 1.01 -5.45 -12.83
CA HIS A 34 0.00 -6.25 -12.12
C HIS A 34 -0.98 -5.40 -11.32
N PRO A 35 -2.30 -5.67 -11.41
CA PRO A 35 -3.27 -5.03 -10.52
C PRO A 35 -3.04 -5.47 -9.08
N VAL A 36 -3.42 -4.63 -8.12
CA VAL A 36 -3.27 -4.89 -6.69
C VAL A 36 -4.62 -4.90 -6.00
N LEU A 37 -4.84 -5.91 -5.15
CA LEU A 37 -5.98 -5.99 -4.23
C LEU A 37 -5.44 -5.84 -2.79
N MET A 38 -5.99 -4.91 -2.02
CA MET A 38 -5.63 -4.73 -0.60
C MET A 38 -6.85 -4.76 0.32
N SER A 39 -6.73 -5.47 1.44
CA SER A 39 -7.71 -5.38 2.53
C SER A 39 -7.42 -4.19 3.44
N GLU A 40 -8.46 -3.60 4.00
CA GLU A 40 -8.36 -2.51 4.97
C GLU A 40 -9.20 -2.78 6.24
N ALA A 41 -8.96 -2.04 7.31
CA ALA A 41 -9.79 -2.10 8.50
C ALA A 41 -11.23 -1.62 8.19
N PRO A 42 -12.27 -2.20 8.81
CA PRO A 42 -13.66 -1.85 8.47
C PRO A 42 -14.06 -0.43 8.88
N TRP A 43 -13.29 0.21 9.77
CA TRP A 43 -13.44 1.61 10.16
C TRP A 43 -12.42 2.53 9.45
N ASN A 44 -11.89 2.14 8.29
CA ASN A 44 -10.95 2.97 7.55
C ASN A 44 -11.60 4.29 7.12
N THR A 45 -10.86 5.39 7.23
CA THR A 45 -11.35 6.70 6.80
C THR A 45 -11.14 6.85 5.30
N ARG A 46 -12.05 7.59 4.64
CA ARG A 46 -11.93 7.89 3.22
C ARG A 46 -10.57 8.53 2.87
N ALA A 47 -10.11 9.47 3.68
CA ALA A 47 -8.82 10.15 3.45
C ALA A 47 -7.63 9.19 3.50
N LYS A 48 -7.63 8.22 4.41
CA LYS A 48 -6.56 7.21 4.47
C LYS A 48 -6.64 6.22 3.31
N ARG A 49 -7.85 5.88 2.87
CA ARG A 49 -8.05 5.08 1.65
C ARG A 49 -7.52 5.80 0.41
N GLU A 50 -7.91 7.06 0.22
CA GLU A 50 -7.44 7.91 -0.89
C GLU A 50 -5.90 8.03 -0.87
N LYS A 51 -5.29 8.24 0.30
CA LYS A 51 -3.82 8.28 0.43
C LYS A 51 -3.14 6.95 0.08
N LEU A 52 -3.73 5.82 0.44
CA LEU A 52 -3.22 4.51 0.03
C LEU A 52 -3.33 4.34 -1.49
N THR A 53 -4.46 4.72 -2.08
CA THR A 53 -4.68 4.67 -3.52
C THR A 53 -3.69 5.58 -4.28
N GLU A 54 -3.51 6.83 -3.83
CA GLU A 54 -2.52 7.78 -4.36
C GLU A 54 -1.12 7.18 -4.33
N LEU A 55 -0.71 6.65 -3.17
CA LEU A 55 0.59 5.99 -3.04
C LEU A 55 0.78 4.87 -4.07
N MET A 56 -0.21 3.98 -4.19
CA MET A 56 -0.11 2.82 -5.07
C MET A 56 -0.08 3.20 -6.55
N PHE A 57 -0.88 4.18 -6.98
CA PHE A 57 -0.87 4.64 -8.37
C PHE A 57 0.32 5.53 -8.69
N GLU A 58 0.62 6.52 -7.87
CA GLU A 58 1.63 7.54 -8.23
C GLU A 58 3.07 7.08 -7.99
N GLN A 59 3.31 6.28 -6.94
CA GLN A 59 4.66 5.81 -6.64
C GLN A 59 4.96 4.45 -7.28
N TYR A 60 3.97 3.55 -7.31
CA TYR A 60 4.16 2.19 -7.83
C TYR A 60 3.59 2.00 -9.25
N ASN A 61 2.84 2.96 -9.80
CA ASN A 61 2.33 2.91 -11.18
C ASN A 61 1.51 1.64 -11.49
N ILE A 62 0.76 1.13 -10.50
CA ILE A 62 -0.05 -0.07 -10.70
C ILE A 62 -1.18 0.17 -11.72
N PRO A 63 -1.54 -0.82 -12.56
CA PRO A 63 -2.55 -0.66 -13.60
C PRO A 63 -4.00 -0.59 -13.08
N ALA A 64 -4.27 -1.16 -11.90
CA ALA A 64 -5.57 -1.08 -11.23
C ALA A 64 -5.44 -1.41 -9.74
N PHE A 65 -6.36 -0.89 -8.92
CA PHE A 65 -6.40 -1.07 -7.48
C PHE A 65 -7.80 -1.51 -7.04
N PHE A 66 -7.88 -2.50 -6.15
CA PHE A 66 -9.10 -3.07 -5.60
C PHE A 66 -9.05 -3.15 -4.07
#